data_AF-A0A5C7SUR3-F1
#
_entry.id   AF-A0A5C7SUR3-F1
#
_cell.length_a   1.000
_cell.length_b   1.000
_cell.length_c   1.000
_cell.angle_alpha   90.00
_cell.angle_beta   90.00
_cell.angle_gamma   90.00
#
_symmetry.space_group_name_H-M   'P 1'
#
loop_
_entity.id
_entity.type
_entity.pdbx_description
1 polymer ?
#
loop_
_entity_poly.entity_id
_entity_poly.type
_entity_poly.pdbx_seq_one_letter_code
_entity_poly.pdbx_strand_id
1 'polypeptide(L)' 'MSAIAEREVNASEDRGALARMVMTLLDHWNLSTEDQAALLGIAASNRAALSNYRSGKPIGTSRDQ' A
#
# COMPACT_ATOMS: atom_id res chain seq x y z
N MET A 1 12.13 -26.08 -2.29
CA MET A 1 12.34 -24.87 -1.46
C MET A 1 12.47 -23.59 -2.28
N SER A 2 13.03 -23.54 -3.51
CA SER A 2 13.17 -22.25 -4.23
C SER A 2 11.90 -21.74 -4.94
N ALA A 3 11.05 -22.63 -5.48
CA ALA A 3 9.81 -22.22 -6.14
C ALA A 3 8.80 -21.49 -5.23
N ILE A 4 8.84 -21.76 -3.91
CA ILE A 4 7.98 -21.07 -2.93
C ILE A 4 8.48 -19.65 -2.70
N ALA A 5 9.80 -19.47 -2.57
CA ALA A 5 10.42 -18.16 -2.40
C ALA A 5 10.22 -17.26 -3.63
N GLU A 6 10.35 -17.80 -4.85
CA GLU A 6 10.08 -17.05 -6.09
C GLU A 6 8.61 -16.58 -6.17
N ARG A 7 7.66 -17.42 -5.75
CA ARG A 7 6.23 -17.05 -5.71
C ARG A 7 5.96 -15.95 -4.69
N GLU A 8 6.62 -15.98 -3.54
CA GLU A 8 6.48 -14.93 -2.51
C GLU A 8 7.07 -13.59 -2.95
N VAL A 9 8.20 -13.61 -3.67
CA VAL A 9 8.81 -12.41 -4.26
C VAL A 9 7.88 -11.78 -5.29
N ASN A 10 7.37 -12.57 -6.24
CA ASN A 10 6.41 -12.08 -7.25
C ASN A 10 5.15 -11.50 -6.59
N ALA A 11 4.61 -12.19 -5.58
CA ALA A 11 3.45 -11.69 -4.85
C ALA A 11 3.74 -10.39 -4.07
N SER A 12 4.96 -10.18 -3.61
CA SER A 12 5.39 -8.92 -2.97
C SER A 12 5.53 -7.78 -3.99
N GLU A 13 6.12 -8.05 -5.16
CA GLU A 13 6.25 -7.08 -6.24
C GLU A 13 4.89 -6.64 -6.79
N ASP A 14 3.99 -7.60 -7.03
CA ASP A 14 2.61 -7.35 -7.49
C ASP A 14 1.85 -6.46 -6.49
N ARG A 15 2.02 -6.71 -5.19
CA ARG A 15 1.39 -5.89 -4.14
C ARG A 15 2.00 -4.50 -4.05
N GLY A 16 3.29 -4.34 -4.35
CA GLY A 16 3.93 -3.03 -4.45
C GLY A 16 3.41 -2.22 -5.64
N ALA A 17 3.22 -2.87 -6.79
CA ALA A 17 2.58 -2.25 -7.95
C ALA A 17 1.13 -1.83 -7.65
N LEU A 18 0.37 -2.71 -6.99
CA LEU A 18 -1.00 -2.42 -6.54
C LEU A 18 -1.02 -1.23 -5.57
N ALA A 19 -0.08 -1.15 -4.63
CA ALA A 19 0.03 -0.02 -3.71
C ALA A 19 0.16 1.32 -4.46
N ARG A 20 1.03 1.37 -5.48
CA ARG A 20 1.18 2.57 -6.33
C ARG A 20 -0.08 2.91 -7.10
N MET A 21 -0.77 1.90 -7.66
CA MET A 21 -2.03 2.11 -8.38
C MET A 21 -3.12 2.67 -7.46
N VAL A 22 -3.25 2.13 -6.25
CA VAL A 22 -4.20 2.62 -5.24
C VAL A 22 -3.85 4.06 -4.85
N MET A 23 -2.59 4.36 -4.54
CA MET A 23 -2.19 5.74 -4.20
C MET A 23 -2.48 6.71 -5.35
N THR A 24 -2.20 6.31 -6.58
CA THR A 24 -2.51 7.11 -7.78
C THR A 24 -4.00 7.38 -7.89
N LEU A 25 -4.86 6.39 -7.66
CA LEU A 25 -6.31 6.56 -7.68
C LEU A 25 -6.79 7.57 -6.62
N LEU A 26 -6.27 7.46 -5.40
CA LEU A 26 -6.64 8.38 -4.32
C LEU A 26 -6.20 9.82 -4.62
N ASP A 27 -5.05 9.99 -5.26
CA ASP A 27 -4.56 11.29 -5.73
C ASP A 27 -5.47 11.86 -6.84
N HIS A 28 -5.98 11.02 -7.76
CA HIS A 28 -6.94 11.45 -8.80
C HIS A 28 -8.28 11.88 -8.22
N TRP A 29 -8.69 11.30 -7.09
CA TRP A 29 -9.88 11.74 -6.35
C TRP A 29 -9.65 13.01 -5.52
N ASN A 30 -8.43 13.55 -5.52
CA ASN A 30 -8.04 14.76 -4.80
C ASN A 30 -8.32 14.66 -3.29
N LEU A 31 -8.09 13.48 -2.72
CA LEU A 31 -8.31 13.21 -1.30
C LEU A 31 -7.21 13.79 -0.42
N SER A 32 -7.59 14.27 0.76
CA SER A 32 -6.63 14.73 1.76
C SER A 32 -5.80 13.55 2.29
N THR A 33 -4.63 13.83 2.86
CA THR A 33 -3.78 12.78 3.44
C THR A 33 -4.49 12.03 4.57
N GLU A 34 -5.38 12.70 5.32
CA GLU A 34 -6.18 12.06 6.36
C GLU A 34 -7.23 11.12 5.77
N ASP A 35 -7.91 11.53 4.69
CA ASP A 35 -8.90 10.69 4.01
C ASP A 35 -8.24 9.47 3.36
N GLN A 36 -7.05 9.66 2.75
CA GLN A 36 -6.25 8.56 2.22
C GLN A 36 -5.91 7.54 3.31
N ALA A 37 -5.50 8.00 4.49
CA ALA A 37 -5.21 7.14 5.63
C ALA A 37 -6.46 6.40 6.15
N ALA A 38 -7.58 7.11 6.29
CA ALA A 38 -8.84 6.55 6.75
C ALA A 38 -9.36 5.45 5.81
N LEU A 39 -9.30 5.66 4.49
CA LEU A 39 -9.71 4.66 3.49
C LEU A 39 -8.81 3.42 3.46
N LEU A 40 -7.54 3.59 3.84
CA LEU A 40 -6.57 2.49 3.96
C LEU A 40 -6.61 1.81 5.33
N GLY A 41 -7.49 2.25 6.25
CA GLY A 41 -7.63 1.69 7.59
C GLY A 41 -6.45 1.97 8.51
N ILE A 42 -5.60 2.94 8.18
CA ILE A 42 -4.43 3.34 9.00
C ILE A 42 -4.72 4.63 9.74
N ALA A 43 -4.03 4.85 10.86
CA ALA A 43 -4.15 6.10 11.61
C ALA A 43 -3.81 7.31 10.73
N ALA A 44 -4.62 8.37 10.79
CA ALA A 44 -4.42 9.61 10.03
C ALA A 44 -3.04 10.28 10.27
N SER A 45 -2.44 10.04 11.44
CA SER A 45 -1.10 10.49 11.79
C SER A 45 0.03 9.69 11.13
N ASN A 46 -0.25 8.51 10.56
CA ASN A 46 0.75 7.62 9.98
C ASN A 46 1.12 7.99 8.54
N ARG A 47 1.64 9.22 8.36
CA ARG A 47 2.12 9.71 7.07
C ARG A 47 3.27 8.89 6.49
N ALA A 48 4.03 8.20 7.36
CA ALA A 48 5.10 7.31 6.94
C ALA A 48 4.57 6.10 6.15
N ALA A 49 3.44 5.50 6.55
CA ALA A 49 2.80 4.42 5.80
C ALA A 49 2.36 4.87 4.40
N LEU A 50 1.75 6.06 4.29
CA LEU A 50 1.37 6.61 2.98
C LEU A 50 2.58 6.86 2.08
N SER A 51 3.66 7.41 2.62
CA SER A 51 4.92 7.59 1.88
C SER A 51 5.48 6.25 1.38
N ASN A 52 5.44 5.21 2.22
CA ASN A 52 5.86 3.87 1.86
C ASN A 52 5.00 3.26 0.75
N TYR A 53 3.68 3.45 0.78
CA TYR A 53 2.81 2.93 -0.28
C TYR A 53 3.02 3.66 -1.61
N ARG A 54 3.25 4.98 -1.58
CA ARG A 54 3.62 5.75 -2.78
C ARG A 54 4.96 5.30 -3.37
N SER A 55 5.92 4.90 -2.55
CA SER A 55 7.18 4.32 -3.03
C SER A 55 7.03 2.87 -3.55
N GLY A 56 5.86 2.25 -3.38
CA GLY A 56 5.57 0.89 -3.82
C GLY A 56 5.91 -0.18 -2.79
N LYS A 57 6.00 0.18 -1.50
CA LYS A 57 5.97 -0.81 -0.43
C LYS A 57 4.59 -1.47 -0.42
N PRO A 58 4.50 -2.81 -0.28
CA PRO A 58 3.22 -3.51 -0.24
C PRO A 58 2.29 -2.96 0.86
N ILE A 59 1.01 -2.80 0.54
CA ILE A 59 -0.03 -2.62 1.55
C ILE A 59 -0.16 -3.94 2.31
N GLY A 60 -0.15 -3.87 3.63
CA GLY A 60 -0.18 -5.06 4.48
C GLY A 60 -1.50 -5.82 4.34
N THR A 61 -1.48 -7.12 4.65
CA THR A 61 -2.64 -8.01 4.47
C THR A 61 -3.56 -8.11 5.69
N SER A 62 -3.15 -7.56 6.84
CA SER A 62 -4.06 -7.41 7.99
C SER A 62 -5.02 -6.26 7.74
N ARG A 63 -6.25 -6.41 8.23
CA ARG A 63 -7.32 -5.40 8.13
C ARG A 63 -7.18 -4.29 9.18
N ASP A 64 -6.53 -4.59 10.31
CA ASP A 64 -6.35 -3.68 11.45
C ASP A 64 -4.86 -3.32 11.60
N GLN A 65 -4.30 -2.56 10.65
CA GLN A 65 -2.86 -2.21 10.57
C GLN A 65 -2.48 -0.95 11.37
#